data_AF-A0A1M3M1J1-F1
#
_entry.id   AF-A0A1M3M1J1-F1
#
_cell.length_a   1.000
_cell.length_b   1.000
_cell.length_c   1.000
_cell.angle_alpha   90.00
_cell.angle_beta   90.00
_cell.angle_gamma   90.00
#
_symmetry.space_group_name_H-M   'P 1'
#
loop_
_entity.id
_entity.type
_entity.pdbx_description
1 polymer ?
#
loop_
_entity_poly.entity_id
_entity_poly.type
_entity_poly.pdbx_seq_one_letter_code
_entity_poly.pdbx_strand_id
1 'polypeptide(L)'
;MGRSLKPSTPFAQRLIQARGEASRMDVAKALGCPLETLGNYERGRTFPDQEMLGRLKKVLGVSLDWLITGDGAMRCGYPAPLATEGLDEHFFVQIVGGIVDVLHGLGQPAEAEAVAILAASWYNDLIATCHSADERILGLRVMLRRLSRQGGEGTPATGSQST
;
A
#
# COMPACT_ATOMS: atom_id res chain seq x y z
N MET A 1 24.07 21.38 13.55
CA MET A 1 23.64 21.23 14.96
C MET A 1 22.48 22.20 15.22
N GLY A 2 21.23 21.73 15.17
CA GLY A 2 20.05 22.57 15.28
C GLY A 2 19.67 22.86 16.74
N ARG A 3 19.39 24.13 17.03
CA ARG A 3 18.90 24.68 18.31
C ARG A 3 17.87 23.72 18.97
N SER A 4 18.13 23.33 20.22
CA SER A 4 17.19 22.52 21.02
C SER A 4 15.85 23.23 21.12
N LEU A 5 14.79 22.59 20.63
CA LEU A 5 13.42 23.05 20.84
C LEU A 5 12.98 22.64 22.23
N LYS A 6 12.33 23.56 22.94
CA LYS A 6 11.57 23.27 24.16
C LYS A 6 10.09 23.19 23.77
N PRO A 7 9.52 21.99 23.52
CA PRO A 7 8.08 21.86 23.26
C PRO A 7 7.31 22.29 24.52
N SER A 8 6.28 23.13 24.35
CA SER A 8 5.43 23.58 25.47
C SER A 8 4.19 22.72 25.68
N THR A 9 3.91 21.75 24.79
CA THR A 9 2.73 20.89 24.87
C THR A 9 3.08 19.41 24.64
N PRO A 10 2.27 18.46 25.18
CA PRO A 10 2.44 17.04 24.90
C PRO A 10 2.34 16.70 23.41
N PHE A 11 1.43 17.37 22.68
CA PHE A 11 1.32 17.25 21.22
C PHE A 11 2.63 17.63 20.52
N ALA A 12 3.23 18.77 20.90
CA ALA A 12 4.47 19.24 20.31
C ALA A 12 5.63 18.27 20.56
N GLN A 13 5.70 17.70 21.77
CA GLN A 13 6.69 16.68 22.10
C GLN A 13 6.52 15.42 21.25
N ARG A 14 5.28 14.92 21.10
CA ARG A 14 4.98 13.77 20.25
C ARG A 14 5.20 14.04 18.77
N LEU A 15 4.96 15.26 18.29
CA LEU A 15 5.27 15.64 16.92
C LEU A 15 6.78 15.65 16.64
N ILE A 16 7.58 16.15 17.58
CA ILE A 16 9.05 16.07 17.50
C ILE A 16 9.49 14.60 17.47
N GLN A 17 8.90 13.76 18.34
CA GLN A 17 9.15 12.32 18.37
C GLN A 17 8.75 11.64 17.05
N ALA A 18 7.63 12.05 16.45
CA ALA A 18 7.14 11.55 15.16
C ALA A 18 8.05 11.88 13.99
N ARG A 19 8.63 13.09 13.98
CA ARG A 19 9.60 13.46 12.96
C ARG A 19 10.92 12.69 13.09
N GLY A 20 11.34 12.36 14.31
CA GLY A 20 12.63 11.70 14.55
C GLY A 20 13.81 12.50 14.00
N GLU A 21 14.69 11.82 13.27
CA GLU A 21 15.92 12.39 12.70
C GLU A 21 15.70 13.18 11.40
N ALA A 22 14.52 13.07 10.78
CA ALA A 22 14.22 13.76 9.53
C ALA A 22 14.36 15.28 9.69
N SER A 23 14.91 15.95 8.67
CA SER A 23 15.09 17.40 8.72
C SER A 23 13.72 18.10 8.71
N ARG A 24 13.59 19.20 9.45
CA ARG A 24 12.34 20.00 9.43
C ARG A 24 12.01 20.53 8.05
N MET A 25 13.04 20.84 7.26
CA MET A 25 12.86 21.35 5.90
C MET A 25 12.21 20.29 5.00
N ASP A 26 12.70 19.05 5.07
CA ASP A 26 12.16 17.95 4.27
C ASP A 26 10.72 17.61 4.69
N VAL A 27 10.46 17.57 6.00
CA VAL A 27 9.12 17.32 6.52
C VAL A 27 8.16 18.46 6.18
N ALA A 28 8.56 19.73 6.30
CA ALA A 28 7.71 20.86 5.93
C ALA A 28 7.36 20.84 4.44
N LYS A 29 8.35 20.51 3.58
CA LYS A 29 8.15 20.31 2.15
C LYS A 29 7.17 19.18 1.86
N ALA A 30 7.33 18.03 2.51
CA ALA A 30 6.44 16.88 2.36
C ALA A 30 5.00 17.16 2.85
N LEU A 31 4.85 17.98 3.90
CA LEU A 31 3.54 18.44 4.40
C LEU A 31 2.92 19.55 3.53
N GLY A 32 3.68 20.13 2.60
CA GLY A 32 3.24 21.27 1.80
C GLY A 32 2.95 22.51 2.66
N CYS A 33 3.78 22.77 3.67
CA CYS A 33 3.64 23.92 4.56
C CYS A 33 4.96 24.69 4.74
N PRO A 34 4.91 25.98 5.13
CA PRO A 34 6.12 26.72 5.46
C PRO A 34 6.91 26.10 6.63
N LEU A 35 8.24 26.18 6.57
CA LEU A 35 9.12 25.67 7.64
C LEU A 35 8.77 26.28 9.02
N GLU A 36 8.39 27.56 9.03
CA GLU A 36 7.99 28.26 10.25
C GLU A 36 6.72 27.65 10.86
N THR A 37 5.75 27.27 10.02
CA THR A 37 4.49 26.64 10.43
C THR A 37 4.75 25.33 11.16
N LEU A 38 5.59 24.45 10.59
CA LEU A 38 6.01 23.23 11.26
C LEU A 38 6.75 23.53 12.58
N GLY A 39 7.63 24.53 12.58
CA GLY A 39 8.34 24.96 13.79
C GLY A 39 7.40 25.47 14.88
N ASN A 40 6.29 26.14 14.53
CA ASN A 40 5.29 26.61 15.48
C ASN A 40 4.53 25.44 16.12
N TYR A 41 4.20 24.41 15.35
CA TYR A 41 3.62 23.17 15.88
C TYR A 41 4.59 22.44 16.82
N GLU A 42 5.85 22.26 16.41
CA GLU A 42 6.85 21.57 17.26
C GLU A 42 7.22 22.33 18.52
N ARG A 43 6.98 23.64 18.57
CA ARG A 43 7.14 24.44 19.79
C ARG A 43 5.89 24.45 20.65
N GLY A 44 4.73 24.06 20.11
CA GLY A 44 3.43 24.13 20.79
C GLY A 44 2.81 25.53 20.80
N ARG A 45 3.21 26.41 19.87
CA ARG A 45 2.64 27.77 19.75
C ARG A 45 1.28 27.79 19.06
N THR A 46 1.10 26.89 18.10
CA THR A 46 -0.13 26.73 17.34
C THR A 46 -0.48 25.24 17.27
N PHE A 47 -1.77 24.96 17.13
CA PHE A 47 -2.26 23.61 16.87
C PHE A 47 -2.63 23.49 15.38
N PRO A 48 -2.32 22.37 14.70
CA PRO A 48 -2.69 22.19 13.31
C PRO A 48 -4.21 22.05 13.13
N ASP A 49 -4.73 22.46 11.97
CA ASP A 49 -6.12 22.21 11.60
C ASP A 49 -6.34 20.74 11.18
N GLN A 50 -7.61 20.41 10.90
CA GLN A 50 -8.01 19.05 10.50
C GLN A 50 -7.27 18.58 9.23
N GLU A 51 -7.07 19.46 8.26
CA GLU A 51 -6.40 19.10 7.01
C GLU A 51 -4.93 18.76 7.26
N MET A 52 -4.25 19.60 8.03
CA MET A 52 -2.85 19.42 8.40
C MET A 52 -2.66 18.18 9.29
N LEU A 53 -3.58 17.87 10.20
CA LEU A 53 -3.57 16.60 10.94
C LEU A 53 -3.67 15.40 9.98
N GLY A 54 -4.54 15.45 8.98
CA GLY A 54 -4.62 14.44 7.94
C GLY A 54 -3.30 14.26 7.18
N ARG A 55 -2.61 15.36 6.85
CA ARG A 55 -1.28 15.33 6.20
C ARG A 55 -0.21 14.76 7.13
N LEU A 56 -0.18 15.16 8.40
CA LEU A 56 0.75 14.65 9.41
C LEU A 56 0.62 13.13 9.57
N LYS A 57 -0.60 12.62 9.67
CA LYS A 57 -0.88 11.16 9.68
C LYS A 57 -0.25 10.47 8.47
N LYS A 58 -0.51 10.98 7.26
CA LYS A 58 -0.06 10.35 6.01
C LYS A 58 1.46 10.43 5.81
N VAL A 59 2.05 11.60 6.05
CA VAL A 59 3.48 11.87 5.80
C VAL A 59 4.38 11.23 6.84
N LEU A 60 3.97 11.26 8.12
CA LEU A 60 4.78 10.70 9.23
C LEU A 60 4.40 9.25 9.57
N GLY A 61 3.32 8.73 9.00
CA GLY A 61 2.84 7.36 9.26
C GLY A 61 2.46 7.13 10.72
N VAL A 62 1.83 8.11 11.36
CA VAL A 62 1.48 8.07 12.79
C VAL A 62 -0.01 8.00 13.03
N SER A 63 -0.41 7.40 14.15
CA SER A 63 -1.78 7.44 14.65
C SER A 63 -2.12 8.85 15.12
N LEU A 64 -3.28 9.38 14.71
CA LEU A 64 -3.79 10.64 15.25
C LEU A 64 -4.22 10.52 16.71
N ASP A 65 -4.70 9.34 17.11
CA ASP A 65 -5.09 9.05 18.49
C ASP A 65 -3.87 9.23 19.41
N TRP A 66 -2.76 8.54 19.08
CA TRP A 66 -1.50 8.71 19.78
C TRP A 66 -0.95 10.13 19.68
N LEU A 67 -0.97 10.76 18.49
CA LEU A 67 -0.38 12.08 18.32
C LEU A 67 -1.11 13.13 19.17
N ILE A 68 -2.43 13.07 19.23
CA ILE A 68 -3.28 14.05 19.90
C ILE A 68 -3.43 13.75 21.39
N THR A 69 -3.78 12.52 21.77
CA THR A 69 -4.06 12.17 23.17
C THR A 69 -2.83 11.56 23.85
N GLY A 70 -2.07 10.74 23.12
CA GLY A 70 -0.98 9.93 23.67
C GLY A 70 -1.37 8.48 23.88
N ASP A 71 -2.61 8.11 23.57
CA ASP A 71 -3.13 6.77 23.76
C ASP A 71 -2.76 5.84 22.60
N GLY A 72 -2.62 4.56 22.91
CA GLY A 72 -2.30 3.52 21.93
C GLY A 72 -0.89 3.62 21.35
N ALA A 73 -0.68 2.91 20.25
CA ALA A 73 0.61 2.86 19.58
C ALA A 73 0.84 4.10 18.70
N MET A 74 2.05 4.66 18.76
CA MET A 74 2.51 5.73 17.87
C MET A 74 2.22 5.47 16.41
N ARG A 75 2.42 4.22 15.99
CA ARG A 75 2.10 3.72 14.67
C ARG A 75 1.11 2.58 14.84
N CYS A 76 -0.17 2.89 14.66
CA CYS A 76 -1.21 1.90 14.48
C CYS A 76 -1.12 1.43 13.04
N GLY A 77 -0.58 0.22 12.80
CA GLY A 77 -0.83 -0.58 11.60
C GLY A 77 -0.84 0.12 10.23
N TYR A 78 -0.17 1.27 10.07
CA TYR A 78 0.18 1.76 8.77
C TYR A 78 1.31 0.84 8.34
N PRO A 79 1.17 0.04 7.26
CA PRO A 79 2.38 -0.43 6.60
C PRO A 79 3.19 0.85 6.37
N ALA A 80 4.44 0.87 6.84
CA ALA A 80 5.30 2.01 6.59
C ALA A 80 5.16 2.36 5.11
N PRO A 81 5.13 3.65 4.70
CA PRO A 81 4.88 4.00 3.31
C PRO A 81 5.79 3.31 2.29
N LEU A 82 6.88 2.65 2.71
CA LEU A 82 7.63 1.64 1.96
C LEU A 82 8.28 0.60 2.90
N ALA A 83 7.52 -0.03 3.81
CA ALA A 83 7.89 -1.38 4.23
C ALA A 83 7.24 -2.34 3.23
N THR A 84 7.70 -2.27 1.98
CA THR A 84 7.77 -3.49 1.20
C THR A 84 8.63 -4.44 2.04
N GLU A 85 7.99 -5.38 2.73
CA GLU A 85 8.41 -6.75 2.45
C GLU A 85 8.52 -6.80 0.92
N GLY A 86 9.71 -7.06 0.40
CA GLY A 86 9.95 -7.02 -1.05
C GLY A 86 8.88 -7.82 -1.79
N LEU A 87 8.85 -7.71 -3.12
CA LEU A 87 8.06 -8.64 -3.92
C LEU A 87 8.31 -10.05 -3.37
N ASP A 88 7.27 -10.74 -2.91
CA ASP A 88 7.39 -12.16 -2.59
C ASP A 88 7.56 -12.86 -3.93
N GLU A 89 8.82 -12.98 -4.36
CA GLU A 89 9.20 -13.46 -5.69
C GLU A 89 8.62 -14.85 -5.95
N HIS A 90 8.60 -15.71 -4.93
CA HIS A 90 8.09 -17.06 -5.04
C HIS A 90 6.57 -17.06 -5.24
N PHE A 91 5.83 -16.26 -4.46
CA PHE A 91 4.39 -16.13 -4.66
C PHE A 91 4.06 -15.47 -6.01
N PHE A 92 4.83 -14.47 -6.43
CA PHE A 92 4.66 -13.84 -7.73
C PHE A 92 4.87 -14.82 -8.89
N VAL A 93 5.93 -15.65 -8.81
CA VAL A 93 6.17 -16.74 -9.78
C VAL A 93 5.00 -17.74 -9.80
N GLN A 94 4.40 -18.06 -8.65
CA GLN A 94 3.21 -18.92 -8.58
C GLN A 94 2.00 -18.30 -9.28
N ILE A 95 1.79 -17.00 -9.14
CA ILE A 95 0.71 -16.28 -9.84
C ILE A 95 0.94 -16.35 -11.35
N VAL A 96 2.14 -15.99 -11.82
CA VAL A 96 2.49 -16.01 -13.25
C VAL A 96 2.34 -17.42 -13.82
N GLY A 97 2.93 -18.43 -13.17
CA GLY A 97 2.84 -19.82 -13.61
C GLY A 97 1.40 -20.31 -13.67
N GLY A 98 0.59 -20.02 -12.65
CA GLY A 98 -0.83 -20.39 -12.65
C GLY A 98 -1.62 -19.75 -13.80
N ILE A 99 -1.39 -18.47 -14.09
CA ILE A 99 -2.04 -17.78 -15.21
C ILE A 99 -1.64 -18.43 -16.54
N VAL A 100 -0.34 -18.64 -16.75
CA VAL A 100 0.20 -19.25 -17.97
C VAL A 100 -0.38 -20.66 -18.18
N ASP A 101 -0.41 -21.48 -17.13
CA ASP A 101 -0.96 -22.84 -17.17
C ASP A 101 -2.45 -22.84 -17.55
N VAL A 102 -3.24 -21.93 -16.97
CA VAL A 102 -4.66 -21.79 -17.31
C VAL A 102 -4.84 -21.35 -18.76
N LEU A 103 -4.09 -20.34 -19.23
CA LEU A 103 -4.19 -19.84 -20.60
C LEU A 103 -3.78 -20.92 -21.61
N HIS A 104 -2.68 -21.63 -21.36
CA HIS A 104 -2.27 -22.76 -22.19
C HIS A 104 -3.30 -23.89 -22.21
N GLY A 105 -3.90 -24.21 -21.05
CA GLY A 105 -4.98 -25.19 -20.95
C GLY A 105 -6.23 -24.81 -21.74
N LEU A 106 -6.46 -23.50 -21.94
CA LEU A 106 -7.53 -22.96 -22.78
C LEU A 106 -7.14 -22.82 -24.26
N GLY A 107 -5.90 -23.15 -24.64
CA GLY A 107 -5.38 -22.92 -25.99
C GLY A 107 -5.18 -21.44 -26.35
N GLN A 108 -5.15 -20.55 -25.35
CA GLN A 108 -4.92 -19.13 -25.55
C GLN A 108 -3.42 -18.80 -25.50
N PRO A 109 -2.93 -17.87 -26.33
CA PRO A 109 -1.55 -17.43 -26.27
C PRO A 109 -1.27 -16.70 -24.95
N ALA A 110 -0.23 -17.12 -24.24
CA ALA A 110 0.24 -16.47 -23.02
C ALA A 110 1.17 -15.30 -23.37
N GLU A 111 0.61 -14.24 -23.95
CA GLU A 111 1.34 -13.02 -24.28
C GLU A 111 2.01 -12.43 -23.04
N ALA A 112 3.35 -12.26 -23.08
CA ALA A 112 4.15 -11.94 -21.91
C ALA A 112 3.71 -10.65 -21.22
N GLU A 113 3.37 -9.61 -21.99
CA GLU A 113 2.90 -8.32 -21.47
C GLU A 113 1.55 -8.46 -20.76
N ALA A 114 0.59 -9.16 -21.37
CA ALA A 114 -0.73 -9.37 -20.79
C ALA A 114 -0.67 -10.19 -19.50
N VAL A 115 0.16 -11.25 -19.48
CA VAL A 115 0.40 -12.07 -18.30
C VAL A 115 1.05 -11.24 -17.19
N ALA A 116 2.03 -10.39 -17.51
CA ALA A 116 2.70 -9.54 -16.53
C ALA A 116 1.74 -8.53 -15.88
N ILE A 117 0.91 -7.85 -16.69
CA ILE A 117 -0.10 -6.90 -16.18
C ILE A 117 -1.12 -7.61 -15.29
N LEU A 118 -1.60 -8.78 -15.72
CA LEU A 118 -2.57 -9.56 -14.95
C LEU A 118 -1.97 -10.08 -13.63
N ALA A 119 -0.75 -10.63 -13.68
CA ALA A 119 -0.07 -11.11 -12.48
C ALA A 119 0.21 -9.98 -11.47
N ALA A 120 0.64 -8.81 -11.95
CA ALA A 120 0.85 -7.64 -11.10
C ALA A 120 -0.44 -7.15 -10.43
N SER A 121 -1.56 -7.10 -11.17
CA SER A 121 -2.85 -6.72 -10.59
C SER A 121 -3.33 -7.75 -9.56
N TRP A 122 -3.22 -9.05 -9.84
CA TRP A 122 -3.59 -10.10 -8.89
C TRP A 122 -2.71 -10.11 -7.64
N TYR A 123 -1.40 -9.90 -7.79
CA TYR A 123 -0.49 -9.77 -6.66
C TYR A 123 -0.94 -8.64 -5.74
N ASN A 124 -1.19 -7.44 -6.29
CA ASN A 124 -1.64 -6.28 -5.53
C ASN A 124 -2.99 -6.54 -4.83
N ASP A 125 -3.95 -7.14 -5.52
CA ASP A 125 -5.27 -7.45 -4.96
C ASP A 125 -5.17 -8.48 -3.82
N LEU A 126 -4.36 -9.52 -4.00
CA LEU A 126 -4.19 -10.59 -3.01
C LEU A 126 -3.46 -10.10 -1.76
N ILE A 127 -2.40 -9.29 -1.88
CA ILE A 127 -1.72 -8.74 -0.70
C ILE A 127 -2.57 -7.69 0.03
N ALA A 128 -3.46 -6.99 -0.68
CA ALA A 128 -4.35 -5.98 -0.10
C ALA A 128 -5.51 -6.61 0.69
N THR A 129 -5.97 -7.79 0.28
CA THR A 129 -7.16 -8.46 0.83
C THR A 129 -6.84 -9.67 1.71
N CYS A 130 -5.70 -10.32 1.51
CA CYS A 130 -5.30 -11.53 2.23
C CYS A 130 -4.10 -11.24 3.13
N HIS A 131 -4.22 -11.57 4.41
CA HIS A 131 -3.24 -11.21 5.44
C HIS A 131 -2.37 -12.40 5.89
N SER A 132 -2.62 -13.60 5.36
CA SER A 132 -1.81 -14.81 5.59
C SER A 132 -1.43 -15.54 4.30
N ALA A 133 -0.37 -16.37 4.34
CA ALA A 133 0.06 -17.17 3.20
C ALA A 133 -1.04 -18.15 2.72
N ASP A 134 -1.77 -18.78 3.66
CA ASP A 134 -2.85 -19.70 3.35
C ASP A 134 -4.03 -18.99 2.65
N GLU A 135 -4.39 -17.80 3.12
CA GLU A 135 -5.41 -16.96 2.47
C GLU A 135 -5.00 -16.57 1.06
N ARG A 136 -3.73 -16.17 0.87
CA ARG A 136 -3.19 -15.81 -0.45
C ARG A 136 -3.25 -16.97 -1.43
N ILE A 137 -2.88 -18.18 -1.00
CA ILE A 137 -2.97 -19.40 -1.82
C ILE A 137 -4.43 -19.71 -2.17
N LEU A 138 -5.34 -19.58 -1.21
CA LEU A 138 -6.78 -19.81 -1.45
C LEU A 138 -7.34 -18.78 -2.44
N GLY A 139 -7.01 -17.50 -2.26
CA GLY A 139 -7.42 -16.41 -3.15
C GLY A 139 -6.91 -16.62 -4.58
N LEU A 140 -5.65 -17.02 -4.75
CA LEU A 140 -5.07 -17.35 -6.05
C LEU A 140 -5.85 -18.50 -6.73
N ARG A 141 -6.15 -19.58 -6.01
CA ARG A 141 -6.94 -20.70 -6.55
C ARG A 141 -8.33 -20.26 -7.01
N VAL A 142 -8.97 -19.34 -6.30
CA VAL A 142 -10.28 -18.79 -6.67
C VAL A 142 -10.16 -17.96 -7.96
N MET A 143 -9.15 -17.08 -8.06
CA MET A 143 -8.92 -16.25 -9.25
C MET A 143 -8.60 -17.11 -10.49
N LEU A 144 -7.77 -18.14 -10.35
CA LEU A 144 -7.45 -19.07 -11.44
C LEU A 144 -8.69 -19.83 -11.94
N ARG A 145 -9.54 -20.33 -11.03
CA ARG A 145 -10.81 -20.97 -11.40
C ARG A 145 -11.77 -20.01 -12.10
N ARG A 146 -11.74 -18.71 -11.73
CA ARG A 146 -12.55 -17.70 -12.41
C ARG A 146 -12.04 -17.47 -13.83
N LEU A 147 -10.74 -17.34 -14.01
CA LEU A 147 -10.10 -17.19 -15.32
C LEU A 147 -10.43 -18.37 -16.24
N SER A 148 -10.30 -19.60 -15.74
CA SER A 148 -10.63 -20.80 -16.51
C SER A 148 -12.11 -20.86 -16.93
N ARG A 149 -13.03 -20.37 -16.10
CA ARG A 149 -14.47 -20.31 -16.44
C ARG A 149 -14.77 -19.25 -17.49
N GLN A 150 -14.17 -18.07 -17.37
CA GLN A 150 -14.36 -16.97 -18.32
C GLN A 150 -13.78 -17.28 -19.71
N GLY A 151 -12.68 -18.02 -19.77
CA GLY A 151 -12.09 -18.47 -21.04
C GLY A 151 -12.85 -19.63 -21.72
N GLY A 152 -13.59 -20.44 -20.95
CA GLY A 152 -14.37 -21.56 -21.47
C GLY A 152 -15.71 -21.18 -22.12
N GLU A 153 -16.22 -19.97 -21.91
CA GLU A 153 -17.51 -19.51 -22.44
C GLU A 153 -17.43 -18.93 -23.88
N GLY A 154 -16.24 -18.98 -24.50
CA GLY A 154 -15.92 -18.26 -25.75
C GLY A 154 -15.80 -19.07 -27.05
N THR A 155 -16.35 -20.29 -27.16
CA THR A 155 -16.35 -21.00 -28.46
C THR A 155 -17.68 -21.68 -28.77
N PRO A 156 -18.64 -20.99 -29.40
CA PRO A 156 -19.66 -21.68 -30.19
C PRO A 156 -18.97 -22.25 -31.44
N ALA A 157 -18.93 -23.57 -31.52
CA ALA A 157 -18.54 -24.29 -32.73
C ALA A 157 -19.48 -23.90 -33.87
N THR A 158 -19.04 -23.02 -34.76
CA THR A 158 -19.69 -22.82 -36.06
C THR A 158 -19.34 -24.00 -36.94
N GLY A 159 -20.19 -25.03 -36.85
CA GLY A 159 -20.11 -26.21 -37.68
C GLY A 159 -20.14 -25.85 -39.16
N SER A 160 -19.18 -26.38 -39.90
CA SER A 160 -19.25 -26.51 -41.34
C SER A 160 -20.56 -27.20 -41.72
N GLN A 161 -21.38 -26.56 -42.54
CA GLN A 161 -22.27 -27.27 -43.43
C GLN A 161 -21.80 -27.01 -44.86
N SER A 162 -21.16 -28.04 -45.39
CA SER A 162 -21.10 -28.33 -46.82
C SER A 162 -22.53 -28.49 -47.34
N THR A 163 -22.86 -27.81 -48.43
CA THR A 163 -23.55 -28.36 -49.62
C THR A 163 -23.37 -27.37 -50.76
#